data_AF-A0A836XCI6-F1
#
_entry.id   AF-A0A836XCI6-F1
#
_cell.length_a   1.000
_cell.length_b   1.000
_cell.length_c   1.000
_cell.angle_alpha   90.00
_cell.angle_beta   90.00
_cell.angle_gamma   90.00
#
_symmetry.space_group_name_H-M   'P 1'
#
loop_
_entity.id
_entity.type
_entity.pdbx_description
1 polymer ?
#
loop_
_entity_poly.entity_id
_entity_poly.type
_entity_poly.pdbx_seq_one_letter_code
_entity_poly.pdbx_strand_id
1 'polypeptide(L)'
;MKITDLKCTILGSNPVIRITTDEGICGWGEAESSKPYLKSHVLFYRDLILGEDPTNVERVMLRIRRMGSFKPWGSAVSAIEMALWDIAGKAAGVPVYKLLGGKVRDKVRVYNGAVRFPMNGKAPEDYAENMARMKACKEGFSIIKQGVGFHSQMIKEDPSRFFGEVQGGRGLTRGLLTERGFNHVVDCVRAMKEALGDEVGLALDCGPGWMVPDAI
;
A
#
# COMPACT_ATOMS: atom_id res chain seq x y z
N MET A 1 27.97 -10.87 -14.58
CA MET A 1 26.72 -10.24 -15.04
C MET A 1 26.79 -8.74 -14.88
N LYS A 2 26.30 -7.97 -15.86
CA LYS A 2 26.21 -6.51 -15.84
C LYS A 2 24.85 -6.02 -16.29
N ILE A 3 24.37 -4.94 -15.69
CA ILE A 3 23.14 -4.25 -16.13
C ILE A 3 23.40 -3.57 -17.48
N THR A 4 22.57 -3.89 -18.48
CA THR A 4 22.63 -3.31 -19.83
C THR A 4 21.50 -2.33 -20.11
N ASP A 5 20.38 -2.43 -19.39
CA ASP A 5 19.26 -1.52 -19.58
C ASP A 5 18.32 -1.43 -18.36
N LEU A 6 17.63 -0.29 -18.24
CA LEU A 6 16.49 -0.07 -17.34
C LEU A 6 15.36 0.56 -18.16
N LYS A 7 14.23 -0.15 -18.25
CA LYS A 7 13.00 0.31 -18.92
C LYS A 7 11.89 0.52 -17.90
N CYS A 8 10.99 1.45 -18.18
CA CYS A 8 9.75 1.64 -17.43
C CYS A 8 8.57 1.81 -18.38
N THR A 9 7.49 1.08 -18.09
CA THR A 9 6.20 1.22 -18.76
C THR A 9 5.08 1.37 -17.73
N ILE A 10 3.93 1.87 -18.18
CA ILE A 10 2.72 1.93 -17.37
C ILE A 10 1.74 0.90 -17.93
N LEU A 11 1.38 -0.11 -17.14
CA LEU A 11 0.37 -1.11 -17.49
C LEU A 11 -0.92 -0.76 -16.73
N GLY A 12 -1.91 -0.20 -17.44
CA GLY A 12 -3.10 0.36 -16.79
C GLY A 12 -2.74 1.53 -15.87
N SER A 13 -2.88 1.35 -14.56
CA SER A 13 -2.46 2.31 -13.54
C SER A 13 -1.12 1.98 -12.88
N ASN A 14 -0.44 0.90 -13.31
CA ASN A 14 0.68 0.31 -12.57
C ASN A 14 2.01 0.54 -13.31
N PRO A 15 2.93 1.33 -12.75
CA PRO A 15 4.29 1.48 -13.27
C PRO A 15 5.09 0.21 -13.04
N VAL A 16 5.49 -0.43 -14.13
CA VAL A 16 6.33 -1.63 -14.11
C VAL A 16 7.66 -1.30 -14.75
N ILE A 17 8.75 -1.77 -14.12
CA ILE A 17 10.11 -1.61 -14.61
C ILE A 17 10.70 -2.95 -15.00
N ARG A 18 11.68 -2.91 -15.91
CA ARG A 18 12.49 -4.07 -16.27
C ARG A 18 13.96 -3.68 -16.33
N ILE A 19 14.80 -4.42 -15.62
CA ILE A 19 16.26 -4.37 -15.73
C ILE A 19 16.72 -5.55 -16.59
N THR A 20 17.56 -5.30 -17.59
CA THR A 20 18.13 -6.34 -18.46
C THR A 20 19.63 -6.45 -18.22
N THR A 21 20.18 -7.65 -18.38
CA THR A 21 21.61 -7.92 -18.18
C THR A 21 22.26 -8.47 -19.45
N ASP A 22 23.59 -8.47 -19.49
CA ASP A 22 24.41 -9.03 -20.58
C ASP A 22 24.36 -10.56 -20.69
N GLU A 23 23.93 -11.24 -19.63
CA GLU A 23 23.76 -12.70 -19.58
C GLU A 23 22.31 -13.14 -19.88
N GLY A 24 21.45 -12.23 -20.33
CA GLY A 24 20.07 -12.52 -20.72
C GLY A 24 19.08 -12.68 -19.55
N ILE A 25 19.54 -12.60 -18.30
CA ILE A 25 18.66 -12.55 -17.12
C ILE A 25 18.02 -11.16 -17.01
N CYS A 26 16.76 -11.10 -16.60
CA CYS A 26 16.07 -9.83 -16.38
C CYS A 26 15.26 -9.84 -15.09
N GLY A 27 15.15 -8.65 -14.50
CA GLY A 27 14.44 -8.38 -13.25
C GLY A 27 13.25 -7.47 -13.45
N TRP A 28 12.19 -7.72 -12.70
CA TRP A 28 10.97 -6.92 -12.70
C TRP A 28 10.74 -6.26 -11.36
N GLY A 29 10.25 -5.02 -11.42
CA GLY A 29 9.85 -4.27 -10.24
C GLY A 29 8.61 -3.44 -10.54
N GLU A 30 7.90 -3.04 -9.49
CA GLU A 30 6.67 -2.27 -9.59
C GLU A 30 6.68 -1.13 -8.59
N ALA A 31 6.10 0.01 -8.97
CA ALA A 31 5.83 1.11 -8.06
C ALA A 31 4.33 1.22 -7.78
N GLU A 32 3.96 1.78 -6.63
CA GLU A 32 2.60 1.75 -6.07
C GLU A 32 1.46 2.17 -7.03
N SER A 33 1.67 3.19 -7.86
CA SER A 33 0.64 3.77 -8.72
C SER A 33 1.25 4.74 -9.72
N SER A 34 0.58 4.89 -10.87
CA SER A 34 0.99 5.78 -11.95
C SER A 34 0.93 7.24 -11.51
N LYS A 35 2.03 7.93 -11.78
CA LYS A 35 2.16 9.37 -11.58
C LYS A 35 2.87 9.96 -12.80
N PRO A 36 2.50 11.16 -13.27
CA PRO A 36 3.09 11.73 -14.49
C PRO A 36 4.63 11.79 -14.47
N TYR A 37 5.23 12.03 -13.31
CA TYR A 37 6.68 12.13 -13.14
C TYR A 37 7.38 10.78 -12.92
N LEU A 38 6.66 9.70 -12.63
CA LEU A 38 7.30 8.50 -12.08
C LEU A 38 8.13 7.77 -13.14
N LYS A 39 7.66 7.68 -14.38
CA LYS A 39 8.41 7.05 -15.47
C LYS A 39 9.73 7.77 -15.73
N SER A 40 9.70 9.10 -15.85
CA SER A 40 10.93 9.89 -16.03
C SER A 40 11.84 9.79 -14.82
N HIS A 41 11.27 9.75 -13.61
CA HIS A 41 12.04 9.60 -12.37
C HIS A 41 12.71 8.21 -12.26
N VAL A 42 12.07 7.13 -12.73
CA VAL A 42 12.74 5.82 -12.85
C VAL A 42 13.88 5.88 -13.85
N LEU A 43 13.63 6.43 -15.05
CA LEU A 43 14.64 6.49 -16.12
C LEU A 43 15.83 7.37 -15.78
N PHE A 44 15.67 8.36 -14.91
CA PHE A 44 16.75 9.15 -14.36
C PHE A 44 17.84 8.29 -13.68
N TYR A 45 17.47 7.19 -13.02
CA TYR A 45 18.44 6.30 -12.37
C TYR A 45 19.17 5.35 -13.33
N ARG A 46 18.75 5.26 -14.60
CA ARG A 46 19.29 4.30 -15.57
C ARG A 46 20.81 4.40 -15.67
N ASP A 47 21.32 5.59 -16.01
CA ASP A 47 22.75 5.80 -16.26
C ASP A 47 23.60 5.64 -14.98
N LEU A 48 22.96 5.74 -13.80
CA LEU A 48 23.64 5.54 -12.52
C LEU A 48 23.90 4.07 -12.23
N ILE A 49 23.15 3.14 -12.82
CA ILE A 49 23.23 1.69 -12.54
C ILE A 49 23.75 0.85 -13.72
N LEU A 50 23.86 1.41 -14.93
CA LEU A 50 24.41 0.70 -16.08
C LEU A 50 25.84 0.20 -15.79
N GLY A 51 26.14 -1.02 -16.23
CA GLY A 51 27.44 -1.66 -16.07
C GLY A 51 27.71 -2.26 -14.69
N GLU A 52 26.90 -1.93 -13.67
CA GLU A 52 26.99 -2.54 -12.35
C GLU A 52 26.55 -4.01 -12.39
N ASP A 53 27.08 -4.79 -11.45
CA ASP A 53 26.65 -6.17 -11.23
C ASP A 53 25.33 -6.18 -10.42
N PRO A 54 24.20 -6.62 -11.00
CA PRO A 54 22.90 -6.56 -10.35
C PRO A 54 22.77 -7.50 -9.14
N THR A 55 23.64 -8.50 -8.97
CA THR A 55 23.59 -9.39 -7.80
C THR A 55 24.18 -8.72 -6.56
N ASN A 56 24.96 -7.65 -6.72
CA ASN A 56 25.46 -6.81 -5.63
C ASN A 56 24.41 -5.74 -5.26
N VAL A 57 23.21 -6.16 -4.87
CA VAL A 57 22.03 -5.29 -4.69
C VAL A 57 22.36 -4.04 -3.86
N GLU A 58 22.94 -4.19 -2.67
CA GLU A 58 23.24 -3.03 -1.81
C GLU A 58 24.30 -2.09 -2.42
N ARG A 59 25.26 -2.61 -3.19
CA ARG A 59 26.25 -1.77 -3.90
C ARG A 59 25.56 -0.88 -4.93
N VAL A 60 24.62 -1.43 -5.70
CA VAL A 60 23.82 -0.65 -6.65
C VAL A 60 22.95 0.36 -5.90
N MET A 61 22.32 -0.07 -4.80
CA MET A 61 21.45 0.80 -4.00
C MET A 61 22.21 1.98 -3.38
N LEU A 62 23.46 1.81 -2.91
CA LEU A 62 24.27 2.92 -2.38
C LEU A 62 24.48 4.05 -3.41
N ARG A 63 24.42 3.76 -4.72
CA ARG A 63 24.56 4.76 -5.78
C ARG A 63 23.32 5.63 -5.93
N ILE A 64 22.12 5.05 -5.74
CA ILE A 64 20.84 5.68 -6.05
C ILE A 64 20.00 6.06 -4.83
N ARG A 65 20.13 5.34 -3.70
CA ARG A 65 19.25 5.45 -2.52
C ARG A 65 19.30 6.85 -1.91
N ARG A 66 20.47 7.50 -1.91
CA ARG A 66 20.65 8.88 -1.43
C ARG A 66 19.90 9.94 -2.24
N MET A 67 19.53 9.62 -3.48
CA MET A 67 18.75 10.49 -4.38
C MET A 67 17.25 10.14 -4.33
N GLY A 68 16.91 9.02 -3.66
CA GLY A 68 15.57 8.74 -3.18
C GLY A 68 15.23 9.53 -1.91
N SER A 69 13.99 9.40 -1.44
CA SER A 69 13.53 9.99 -0.17
C SER A 69 12.25 9.26 0.29
N PHE A 70 11.57 9.82 1.29
CA PHE A 70 10.19 9.42 1.59
C PHE A 70 9.29 9.60 0.35
N LYS A 71 8.08 9.03 0.42
CA LYS A 71 7.07 9.17 -0.64
C LYS A 71 6.95 10.64 -1.06
N PRO A 72 7.00 10.96 -2.37
CA PRO A 72 6.89 10.02 -3.48
C PRO A 72 8.19 9.49 -4.10
N TRP A 73 9.33 10.07 -3.77
CA TRP A 73 10.58 9.87 -4.53
C TRP A 73 11.18 8.47 -4.34
N GLY A 74 11.03 7.88 -3.15
CA GLY A 74 11.51 6.53 -2.85
C GLY A 74 10.86 5.42 -3.68
N SER A 75 9.73 5.68 -4.35
CA SER A 75 9.01 4.65 -5.12
C SER A 75 9.81 4.15 -6.33
N ALA A 76 10.55 5.02 -7.04
CA ALA A 76 11.39 4.61 -8.15
C ALA A 76 12.58 3.75 -7.69
N VAL A 77 13.23 4.17 -6.60
CA VAL A 77 14.35 3.45 -5.98
C VAL A 77 13.90 2.06 -5.50
N SER A 78 12.71 1.96 -4.90
CA SER A 78 12.14 0.68 -4.43
C SER A 78 11.85 -0.27 -5.60
N ALA A 79 11.27 0.24 -6.70
CA ALA A 79 11.01 -0.58 -7.88
C ALA A 79 12.32 -1.15 -8.47
N ILE A 80 13.39 -0.34 -8.50
CA ILE A 80 14.73 -0.78 -8.93
C ILE A 80 15.26 -1.89 -8.01
N GLU A 81 15.20 -1.70 -6.69
CA GLU A 81 15.63 -2.71 -5.71
C GLU A 81 14.89 -4.04 -5.88
N MET A 82 13.58 -4.00 -6.11
CA MET A 82 12.78 -5.21 -6.38
C MET A 82 13.28 -5.95 -7.63
N ALA A 83 13.56 -5.22 -8.72
CA ALA A 83 14.09 -5.81 -9.95
C ALA A 83 15.49 -6.41 -9.77
N LEU A 84 16.34 -5.78 -8.95
CA LEU A 84 17.66 -6.33 -8.60
C LEU A 84 17.54 -7.63 -7.80
N TRP A 85 16.64 -7.69 -6.81
CA TRP A 85 16.38 -8.92 -6.06
C TRP A 85 15.80 -10.03 -6.93
N ASP A 86 14.91 -9.72 -7.87
CA ASP A 86 14.41 -10.68 -8.86
C ASP A 86 15.55 -11.24 -9.73
N ILE A 87 16.48 -10.40 -10.19
CA ILE A 87 17.70 -10.86 -10.88
C ILE A 87 18.56 -11.75 -10.00
N ALA A 88 18.84 -11.33 -8.76
CA ALA A 88 19.68 -12.11 -7.84
C ALA A 88 19.09 -13.49 -7.55
N GLY A 89 17.78 -13.59 -7.36
CA GLY A 89 17.08 -14.86 -7.19
C GLY A 89 17.19 -15.77 -8.42
N LYS A 90 16.93 -15.21 -9.61
CA LYS A 90 17.07 -15.93 -10.89
C LYS A 90 18.50 -16.41 -11.14
N ALA A 91 19.49 -15.55 -10.90
CA ALA A 91 20.91 -15.88 -11.07
C ALA A 91 21.36 -17.00 -10.10
N ALA A 92 20.85 -16.98 -8.86
CA ALA A 92 21.13 -18.01 -7.86
C ALA A 92 20.26 -19.27 -8.00
N GLY A 93 19.28 -19.30 -8.91
CA GLY A 93 18.37 -20.43 -9.07
C GLY A 93 17.46 -20.68 -7.86
N VAL A 94 17.18 -19.66 -7.05
CA VAL A 94 16.37 -19.78 -5.82
C VAL A 94 15.32 -18.67 -5.72
N PRO A 95 14.19 -18.90 -5.04
CA PRO A 95 13.24 -17.82 -4.78
C PRO A 95 13.85 -16.77 -3.84
N VAL A 96 13.52 -15.48 -4.04
CA VAL A 96 14.11 -14.34 -3.31
C VAL A 96 14.10 -14.52 -1.79
N TYR A 97 13.05 -15.09 -1.21
CA TYR A 97 12.99 -15.31 0.25
C TYR A 97 14.12 -16.20 0.78
N LYS A 98 14.72 -17.07 -0.04
CA LYS A 98 15.89 -17.87 0.35
C LYS A 98 17.14 -17.00 0.53
N LEU A 99 17.29 -15.97 -0.30
CA LEU A 99 18.36 -14.98 -0.17
C LEU A 99 18.15 -14.06 1.04
N LEU A 100 16.89 -13.83 1.44
CA LEU A 100 16.51 -13.02 2.61
C LEU A 100 16.58 -13.78 3.95
N GLY A 101 17.25 -14.93 4.01
CA GLY A 101 17.42 -15.71 5.24
C GLY A 101 16.56 -16.97 5.34
N GLY A 102 15.82 -17.32 4.29
CA GLY A 102 15.12 -18.60 4.21
C GLY A 102 13.67 -18.57 4.69
N LYS A 103 13.06 -19.76 4.69
CA LYS A 103 11.64 -19.93 4.99
C LYS A 103 11.44 -20.00 6.50
N VAL A 104 10.66 -19.07 7.04
CA VAL A 104 10.31 -19.02 8.47
C VAL A 104 8.85 -19.39 8.75
N ARG A 105 8.03 -19.60 7.70
CA ARG A 105 6.63 -20.03 7.79
C ARG A 105 6.17 -20.65 6.46
N ASP A 106 5.18 -21.54 6.54
CA ASP A 106 4.58 -22.19 5.35
C ASP A 106 3.51 -21.35 4.67
N LYS A 107 2.81 -20.51 5.44
CA LYS A 107 1.70 -19.67 4.96
C LYS A 107 1.82 -18.28 5.56
N VAL A 108 1.43 -17.27 4.79
CA VAL A 108 1.30 -15.87 5.25
C VAL A 108 -0.18 -15.54 5.36
N ARG A 109 -0.63 -15.14 6.56
CA ARG A 109 -2.01 -14.68 6.75
C ARG A 109 -2.20 -13.35 6.03
N VAL A 110 -3.26 -13.24 5.22
CA VAL A 110 -3.67 -12.02 4.53
C VAL A 110 -4.98 -11.51 5.12
N TYR A 111 -5.25 -10.20 4.99
CA TYR A 111 -6.49 -9.57 5.41
C TYR A 111 -7.25 -9.00 4.21
N ASN A 112 -8.57 -8.82 4.33
CA ASN A 112 -9.38 -8.20 3.28
C ASN A 112 -9.14 -6.67 3.23
N GLY A 113 -8.31 -6.25 2.27
CA GLY A 113 -8.13 -4.84 1.91
C GLY A 113 -8.82 -4.42 0.61
N ALA A 114 -9.42 -5.34 -0.15
CA ALA A 114 -9.77 -5.12 -1.56
C ALA A 114 -11.20 -5.56 -1.94
N VAL A 115 -11.77 -6.58 -1.30
CA VAL A 115 -13.17 -6.96 -1.54
C VAL A 115 -14.04 -5.91 -0.87
N ARG A 116 -14.76 -5.14 -1.69
CA ARG A 116 -15.60 -4.02 -1.26
C ARG A 116 -16.95 -4.07 -1.95
N PHE A 117 -17.97 -3.66 -1.23
CA PHE A 117 -19.32 -3.51 -1.75
C PHE A 117 -19.77 -2.07 -1.56
N PRO A 118 -20.60 -1.52 -2.48
CA PRO A 118 -21.31 -0.28 -2.23
C PRO A 118 -22.08 -0.37 -0.91
N MET A 119 -22.00 0.67 -0.11
CA MET A 119 -22.77 0.84 1.13
C MET A 119 -23.96 1.77 0.84
N ASN A 120 -25.11 1.48 1.44
CA ASN A 120 -26.33 2.25 1.26
C ASN A 120 -26.34 3.58 2.04
N GLY A 121 -25.52 3.67 3.08
CA GLY A 121 -25.26 4.89 3.84
C GLY A 121 -23.96 4.80 4.63
N LYS A 122 -23.87 5.57 5.73
CA LYS A 122 -22.75 5.58 6.68
C LYS A 122 -23.21 5.44 8.13
N ALA A 123 -24.45 5.03 8.36
CA ALA A 123 -24.92 4.70 9.70
C ALA A 123 -24.24 3.40 10.19
N PRO A 124 -24.18 3.14 11.50
CA PRO A 124 -23.59 1.91 12.04
C PRO A 124 -24.11 0.63 11.38
N GLU A 125 -25.39 0.59 11.03
CA GLU A 125 -26.07 -0.53 10.37
C GLU A 125 -25.50 -0.79 8.96
N ASP A 126 -25.15 0.27 8.21
CA ASP A 126 -24.54 0.14 6.89
C ASP A 126 -23.16 -0.52 6.98
N TYR A 127 -22.39 -0.18 8.02
CA TYR A 127 -21.09 -0.80 8.27
C TYR A 127 -21.24 -2.26 8.68
N ALA A 128 -22.21 -2.58 9.55
CA ALA A 128 -22.51 -3.95 9.95
C ALA A 128 -22.93 -4.81 8.73
N GLU A 129 -23.81 -4.30 7.87
CA GLU A 129 -24.21 -4.99 6.64
C GLU A 129 -23.00 -5.25 5.74
N ASN A 130 -22.13 -4.26 5.56
CA ASN A 130 -20.94 -4.40 4.73
C ASN A 130 -19.97 -5.46 5.30
N MET A 131 -19.78 -5.47 6.63
CA MET A 131 -18.99 -6.51 7.31
C MET A 131 -19.57 -7.90 7.13
N ALA A 132 -20.89 -8.07 7.32
CA ALA A 132 -21.56 -9.35 7.14
C ALA A 132 -21.39 -9.87 5.71
N ARG A 133 -21.51 -8.99 4.71
CA ARG A 133 -21.26 -9.34 3.29
C ARG A 133 -19.82 -9.77 3.05
N MET A 134 -18.84 -9.03 3.58
CA MET A 134 -17.42 -9.38 3.43
C MET A 134 -17.04 -10.67 4.19
N LYS A 135 -17.67 -10.93 5.32
CA LYS A 135 -17.51 -12.17 6.10
C LYS A 135 -18.09 -13.38 5.37
N ALA A 136 -19.22 -13.22 4.68
CA ALA A 136 -19.84 -14.27 3.88
C ALA A 136 -19.14 -14.54 2.53
N CYS A 137 -18.11 -13.76 2.18
CA CYS A 137 -17.39 -13.94 0.93
C CYS A 137 -16.58 -15.25 0.91
N LYS A 138 -16.54 -15.90 -0.26
CA LYS A 138 -15.83 -17.17 -0.47
C LYS A 138 -14.33 -17.11 -0.20
N GLU A 139 -13.74 -15.92 -0.25
CA GLU A 139 -12.32 -15.67 0.01
C GLU A 139 -11.95 -16.01 1.47
N GLY A 140 -12.91 -15.99 2.41
CA GLY A 140 -12.72 -16.49 3.77
C GLY A 140 -11.66 -15.74 4.58
N PHE A 141 -11.54 -14.42 4.40
CA PHE A 141 -10.57 -13.62 5.13
C PHE A 141 -10.87 -13.63 6.63
N SER A 142 -9.84 -13.93 7.42
CA SER A 142 -9.94 -13.96 8.89
C SER A 142 -9.70 -12.59 9.54
N ILE A 143 -9.43 -11.55 8.75
CA ILE A 143 -9.37 -10.15 9.17
C ILE A 143 -9.94 -9.29 8.04
N ILE A 144 -10.79 -8.33 8.38
CA ILE A 144 -11.29 -7.31 7.45
C ILE A 144 -10.78 -5.94 7.89
N LYS A 145 -10.22 -5.17 6.94
CA LYS A 145 -9.83 -3.76 7.19
C LYS A 145 -10.92 -2.83 6.72
N GLN A 146 -11.35 -1.89 7.56
CA GLN A 146 -12.37 -0.90 7.23
C GLN A 146 -11.94 0.53 7.56
N GLY A 147 -12.21 1.46 6.65
CA GLY A 147 -11.99 2.89 6.87
C GLY A 147 -12.98 3.49 7.85
N VAL A 148 -12.48 4.27 8.82
CA VAL A 148 -13.26 5.02 9.82
C VAL A 148 -12.78 6.45 9.93
N GLY A 149 -13.57 7.33 10.55
CA GLY A 149 -13.21 8.74 10.73
C GLY A 149 -12.85 9.42 9.40
N PHE A 150 -11.65 10.02 9.31
CA PHE A 150 -11.14 10.73 8.14
C PHE A 150 -10.91 9.89 6.89
N HIS A 151 -10.78 8.57 7.03
CA HIS A 151 -10.68 7.64 5.90
C HIS A 151 -12.02 7.00 5.51
N SER A 152 -13.12 7.41 6.17
CA SER A 152 -14.48 7.10 5.76
C SER A 152 -15.12 8.27 5.01
N GLN A 153 -16.28 8.04 4.39
CA GLN A 153 -17.04 9.14 3.78
C GLN A 153 -17.88 9.94 4.80
N MET A 154 -17.92 9.53 6.07
CA MET A 154 -18.70 10.19 7.14
C MET A 154 -18.48 11.70 7.17
N ILE A 155 -17.22 12.12 7.04
CA ILE A 155 -16.84 13.54 7.13
C ILE A 155 -17.37 14.37 5.97
N LYS A 156 -17.50 13.76 4.79
CA LYS A 156 -18.05 14.46 3.62
C LYS A 156 -19.56 14.60 3.69
N GLU A 157 -20.24 13.66 4.34
CA GLU A 157 -21.70 13.68 4.50
C GLU A 157 -22.14 14.61 5.63
N ASP A 158 -21.40 14.62 6.73
CA ASP A 158 -21.68 15.49 7.88
C ASP A 158 -20.42 16.22 8.34
N PRO A 159 -20.16 17.43 7.79
CA PRO A 159 -19.01 18.25 8.17
C PRO A 159 -18.99 18.66 9.64
N SER A 160 -20.10 18.53 10.40
CA SER A 160 -20.14 18.84 11.83
C SER A 160 -19.49 17.78 12.73
N ARG A 161 -19.01 16.68 12.16
CA ARG A 161 -18.36 15.57 12.87
C ARG A 161 -16.91 15.87 13.27
N PHE A 162 -16.35 16.98 12.82
CA PHE A 162 -15.01 17.42 13.18
C PHE A 162 -14.91 18.94 13.17
N PHE A 163 -13.94 19.48 13.91
CA PHE A 163 -13.58 20.88 13.85
C PHE A 163 -12.62 21.10 12.68
N GLY A 164 -13.10 21.79 11.64
CA GLY A 164 -12.30 22.15 10.48
C GLY A 164 -13.14 22.26 9.21
N GLU A 165 -12.45 22.30 8.08
CA GLU A 165 -13.07 22.39 6.76
C GLU A 165 -12.75 21.15 5.94
N VAL A 166 -13.74 20.66 5.19
CA VAL A 166 -13.55 19.55 4.26
C VAL A 166 -12.67 20.03 3.12
N GLN A 167 -11.50 19.42 2.99
CA GLN A 167 -10.55 19.73 1.93
C GLN A 167 -10.86 18.89 0.67
N GLY A 168 -10.93 19.56 -0.48
CA GLY A 168 -11.11 18.93 -1.79
C GLY A 168 -9.79 18.53 -2.46
N GLY A 169 -9.89 17.72 -3.52
CA GLY A 169 -8.73 17.39 -4.38
C GLY A 169 -7.65 16.58 -3.66
N ARG A 170 -6.41 17.10 -3.66
CA ARG A 170 -5.24 16.45 -3.00
C ARG A 170 -5.03 16.92 -1.56
N GLY A 171 -5.84 17.85 -1.06
CA GLY A 171 -5.77 18.33 0.32
C GLY A 171 -6.25 17.26 1.29
N LEU A 172 -5.51 17.05 2.39
CA LEU A 172 -5.91 16.13 3.44
C LEU A 172 -6.90 16.83 4.38
N THR A 173 -8.11 16.30 4.47
CA THR A 173 -9.05 16.71 5.53
C THR A 173 -8.51 16.20 6.86
N ARG A 174 -8.36 17.10 7.84
CA ARG A 174 -7.84 16.79 9.16
C ARG A 174 -8.45 17.73 10.19
N GLY A 175 -8.50 17.32 11.44
CA GLY A 175 -9.02 18.15 12.53
C GLY A 175 -9.40 17.30 13.72
N LEU A 176 -9.73 17.97 14.83
CA LEU A 176 -10.20 17.29 16.03
C LEU A 176 -11.63 16.78 15.78
N LEU A 177 -11.95 15.54 16.15
CA LEU A 177 -13.33 15.07 16.09
C LEU A 177 -14.20 15.85 17.08
N THR A 178 -15.44 16.14 16.71
CA THR A 178 -16.42 16.55 17.72
C THR A 178 -16.85 15.33 18.53
N GLU A 179 -17.37 15.51 19.74
CA GLU A 179 -17.92 14.39 20.52
C GLU A 179 -18.97 13.59 19.73
N ARG A 180 -19.77 14.29 18.93
CA ARG A 180 -20.72 13.67 18.01
C ARG A 180 -20.01 12.86 16.91
N GLY A 181 -18.92 13.38 16.36
CA GLY A 181 -18.05 12.64 15.43
C GLY A 181 -17.47 11.36 16.03
N PHE A 182 -16.85 11.52 17.19
CA PHE A 182 -16.19 10.44 17.91
C PHE A 182 -17.18 9.33 18.29
N ASN A 183 -18.31 9.68 18.90
CA ASN A 183 -19.37 8.71 19.25
C ASN A 183 -19.85 7.92 18.03
N HIS A 184 -20.01 8.57 16.89
CA HIS A 184 -20.43 7.86 15.68
C HIS A 184 -19.36 6.91 15.13
N VAL A 185 -18.08 7.27 15.21
CA VAL A 185 -16.99 6.32 14.89
C VAL A 185 -17.06 5.11 15.83
N VAL A 186 -17.23 5.33 17.13
CA VAL A 186 -17.38 4.26 18.13
C VAL A 186 -18.59 3.37 17.82
N ASP A 187 -19.74 3.95 17.49
CA ASP A 187 -20.95 3.19 17.17
C ASP A 187 -20.77 2.35 15.91
N CYS A 188 -20.14 2.90 14.86
CA CYS A 188 -19.80 2.11 13.67
C CYS A 188 -18.83 0.97 14.00
N VAL A 189 -17.81 1.21 14.84
CA VAL A 189 -16.87 0.16 15.26
C VAL A 189 -17.58 -0.94 16.04
N ARG A 190 -18.50 -0.57 16.94
CA ARG A 190 -19.32 -1.54 17.70
C ARG A 190 -20.15 -2.40 16.75
N ALA A 191 -20.89 -1.78 15.84
CA ALA A 191 -21.74 -2.49 14.87
C ALA A 191 -20.93 -3.43 13.95
N MET A 192 -19.75 -2.98 13.50
CA MET A 192 -18.83 -3.85 12.73
C MET A 192 -18.36 -5.05 13.56
N LYS A 193 -17.98 -4.82 14.82
CA LYS A 193 -17.50 -5.89 15.70
C LYS A 193 -18.59 -6.92 15.99
N GLU A 194 -19.81 -6.48 16.22
CA GLU A 194 -20.97 -7.36 16.42
C GLU A 194 -21.25 -8.21 15.16
N ALA A 195 -21.24 -7.61 13.97
CA ALA A 195 -21.45 -8.34 12.71
C ALA A 195 -20.35 -9.38 12.43
N LEU A 196 -19.11 -9.05 12.77
CA LEU A 196 -17.98 -9.96 12.58
C LEU A 196 -17.93 -11.08 13.61
N GLY A 197 -18.42 -10.85 14.83
CA GLY A 197 -18.30 -11.77 15.94
C GLY A 197 -16.84 -11.97 16.39
N ASP A 198 -16.55 -13.18 16.86
CA ASP A 198 -15.23 -13.58 17.35
C ASP A 198 -14.40 -14.35 16.30
N GLU A 199 -15.03 -14.72 15.19
CA GLU A 199 -14.42 -15.51 14.11
C GLU A 199 -13.58 -14.68 13.13
N VAL A 200 -13.89 -13.39 12.95
CA VAL A 200 -13.20 -12.51 12.01
C VAL A 200 -12.68 -11.25 12.72
N GLY A 201 -11.38 -11.01 12.60
CA GLY A 201 -10.74 -9.82 13.14
C GLY A 201 -11.14 -8.54 12.40
N LEU A 202 -11.13 -7.41 13.11
CA LEU A 202 -11.37 -6.08 12.55
C LEU A 202 -10.08 -5.27 12.63
N ALA A 203 -9.63 -4.71 11.50
CA ALA A 203 -8.57 -3.71 11.44
C ALA A 203 -9.18 -2.36 11.05
N LEU A 204 -8.89 -1.31 11.81
CA LEU A 204 -9.41 0.03 11.55
C LEU A 204 -8.38 0.84 10.77
N ASP A 205 -8.81 1.36 9.61
CA ASP A 205 -8.04 2.32 8.82
C ASP A 205 -8.52 3.73 9.19
N CYS A 206 -7.87 4.31 10.18
CA CYS A 206 -8.20 5.65 10.67
C CYS A 206 -7.71 6.76 9.71
N GLY A 207 -6.86 6.42 8.73
CA GLY A 207 -6.28 7.37 7.77
C GLY A 207 -5.43 8.48 8.40
N PRO A 208 -4.77 9.31 7.57
CA PRO A 208 -4.29 10.60 8.03
C PRO A 208 -5.49 11.51 8.33
N GLY A 209 -5.40 12.32 9.38
CA GLY A 209 -6.38 13.38 9.65
C GLY A 209 -6.80 13.50 11.10
N TRP A 210 -6.69 12.41 11.85
CA TRP A 210 -6.89 12.40 13.30
C TRP A 210 -5.86 13.30 13.99
N MET A 211 -6.31 14.02 15.02
CA MET A 211 -5.39 14.70 15.93
C MET A 211 -4.94 13.72 17.01
N VAL A 212 -3.83 14.05 17.69
CA VAL A 212 -3.28 13.19 18.75
C VAL A 212 -4.32 12.80 19.82
N PRO A 213 -5.18 13.71 20.30
CA PRO A 213 -6.20 13.35 21.29
C PRO A 213 -7.27 12.40 20.76
N ASP A 214 -7.62 12.47 19.47
CA ASP A 214 -8.59 11.52 18.90
C ASP A 214 -7.97 10.12 18.82
N ALA A 215 -6.66 10.04 18.54
CA ALA A 215 -5.97 8.79 18.27
C ALA A 215 -5.58 8.00 19.53
N ILE A 216 -5.50 8.67 20.69
CA ILE A 216 -5.21 8.08 22.01
C ILE A 216 -6.50 7.49 22.58
#